data_AF-A0A849WCA1-F1
#
_entry.id   AF-A0A849WCA1-F1
#
_cell.length_a   1.000
_cell.length_b   1.000
_cell.length_c   1.000
_cell.angle_alpha   90.00
_cell.angle_beta   90.00
_cell.angle_gamma   90.00
#
_symmetry.space_group_name_H-M   'P 1'
#
loop_
_entity.id
_entity.type
_entity.pdbx_description
1 polymer ?
#
loop_
_entity_poly.entity_id
_entity_poly.type
_entity_poly.pdbx_seq_one_letter_code
_entity_poly.pdbx_strand_id
1 'polypeptide(L)'
;MLKITKNEIFSAGGFLSALSSKSLEYIASLMPKNLRIPKAINQVKRIITHANPHLDEYFAILLFKAALQKEFHSLPMEEEVLYSYNSDTLAQQIWPTSALFGFGATRTGGAKPLLVYDEHRLNNQKRKYSSCSDIVVKSLFSNGLFSLPPGLQKLFGEIDHIDANAGAHPLHLGNLIKEWHDAEFLLVRGNTPKDDVKNSLDPSWKQAIMEAIITAMVYSLQNNRDYKDTKSLQKAMADSLEHYCQHTLLRFDPLFPSVMKDIRKFTSSISGAFLKQKNASGDSQNKDFVLDKQNRKIPQRMTIDKIALAVVECWGPILGQIIMTHIWEAKVLTQLSFERIKLELDHHIVQETHDFDEHTSIGRLSFRCFFQQMPTGSRQGMKNIWLLSLEPNTNIIAPNKALLNFLKNQNNGVGLFLIANKQHGTHAIFKGHGFPYERWKRIVDRLQQAEGDVDSPCLPGCWHKVTDEQGIYAEYILNGNKAHQYVPKSRIDVDTLGEIIKQDLYGNKI
;
A
#
# COMPACT_ATOMS: atom_id res chain seq x y z
N MET A 1 7.51 8.91 -27.99
CA MET A 1 6.23 8.33 -27.55
C MET A 1 6.16 6.91 -28.06
N LEU A 2 5.85 5.96 -27.19
CA LEU A 2 5.60 4.57 -27.53
C LEU A 2 4.22 4.44 -28.19
N LYS A 3 4.11 3.60 -29.22
CA LYS A 3 2.88 3.38 -29.96
C LYS A 3 2.38 1.96 -29.73
N ILE A 4 1.06 1.84 -29.57
CA ILE A 4 0.35 0.56 -29.56
C ILE A 4 -0.65 0.58 -30.71
N THR A 5 -0.48 -0.32 -31.67
CA THR A 5 -1.34 -0.45 -32.85
C THR A 5 -2.45 -1.46 -32.61
N LYS A 6 -3.53 -1.38 -33.40
CA LYS A 6 -4.63 -2.37 -33.35
C LYS A 6 -4.14 -3.80 -33.60
N ASN A 7 -3.19 -3.97 -34.52
CA ASN A 7 -2.60 -5.28 -34.83
C ASN A 7 -1.82 -5.85 -33.63
N GLU A 8 -1.10 -5.00 -32.89
CA GLU A 8 -0.39 -5.41 -31.67
C GLU A 8 -1.37 -5.80 -30.55
N ILE A 9 -2.48 -5.06 -30.40
CA ILE A 9 -3.56 -5.42 -29.47
C ILE A 9 -4.13 -6.80 -29.78
N PHE A 10 -4.46 -7.04 -31.06
CA PHE A 10 -4.99 -8.33 -31.50
C PHE A 10 -3.97 -9.45 -31.30
N SER A 11 -2.72 -9.24 -31.73
CA SER A 11 -1.66 -10.26 -31.66
C SER A 11 -1.26 -10.61 -30.23
N ALA A 12 -1.36 -9.67 -29.29
CA ALA A 12 -1.07 -9.91 -27.88
C ALA A 12 -2.24 -10.55 -27.12
N GLY A 13 -3.40 -10.73 -27.76
CA GLY A 13 -4.61 -11.28 -27.12
C GLY A 13 -5.39 -10.26 -26.27
N GLY A 14 -5.14 -8.96 -26.45
CA GLY A 14 -5.87 -7.90 -25.76
C GLY A 14 -5.03 -6.66 -25.46
N PHE A 15 -5.71 -5.61 -25.02
CA PHE A 15 -5.08 -4.31 -24.76
C PHE A 15 -4.04 -4.36 -23.63
N LEU A 16 -4.36 -5.03 -22.51
CA LEU A 16 -3.46 -5.15 -21.36
C LEU A 16 -2.18 -5.90 -21.70
N SER A 17 -2.30 -7.01 -22.43
CA SER A 17 -1.17 -7.79 -22.90
C SER A 17 -0.29 -7.00 -23.86
N ALA A 18 -0.88 -6.19 -24.74
CA ALA A 18 -0.13 -5.31 -25.64
C ALA A 18 0.59 -4.18 -24.89
N LEU A 19 -0.07 -3.58 -23.89
CA LEU A 19 0.52 -2.55 -23.02
C LEU A 19 1.72 -3.10 -22.22
N SER A 20 1.56 -4.28 -21.64
CA SER A 20 2.61 -5.00 -20.91
C SER A 20 3.77 -5.38 -21.84
N SER A 21 3.46 -5.97 -22.99
CA SER A 21 4.47 -6.33 -24.01
C SER A 21 5.27 -5.13 -24.48
N LYS A 22 4.61 -3.99 -24.72
CA LYS A 22 5.30 -2.75 -25.14
C LYS A 22 6.13 -2.14 -24.03
N SER A 23 5.69 -2.26 -22.79
CA SER A 23 6.46 -1.86 -21.61
C SER A 23 7.76 -2.68 -21.53
N LEU A 24 7.64 -4.01 -21.65
CA LEU A 24 8.77 -4.94 -21.65
C LEU A 24 9.71 -4.72 -22.84
N GLU A 25 9.20 -4.52 -24.05
CA GLU A 25 10.00 -4.23 -25.25
C GLU A 25 10.85 -2.97 -25.07
N TYR A 26 10.27 -1.89 -24.52
CA TYR A 26 11.01 -0.66 -24.26
C TYR A 26 12.09 -0.88 -23.19
N ILE A 27 11.75 -1.50 -22.06
CA ILE A 27 12.71 -1.72 -20.98
C ILE A 27 13.84 -2.65 -21.42
N ALA A 28 13.53 -3.72 -22.15
CA ALA A 28 14.51 -4.64 -22.74
C ALA A 28 15.44 -3.92 -23.73
N SER A 29 14.94 -2.95 -24.49
CA SER A 29 15.78 -2.18 -25.43
C SER A 29 16.87 -1.34 -24.75
N LEU A 30 16.70 -1.05 -23.46
CA LEU A 30 17.68 -0.32 -22.64
C LEU A 30 18.70 -1.27 -21.98
N MET A 31 18.41 -2.57 -21.91
CA MET A 31 19.23 -3.55 -21.21
C MET A 31 20.48 -3.94 -22.00
N PRO A 32 21.61 -4.22 -21.31
CA PRO A 32 22.74 -4.90 -21.93
C PRO A 32 22.36 -6.28 -22.49
N LYS A 33 22.96 -6.69 -23.61
CA LYS A 33 22.65 -7.99 -24.24
C LYS A 33 23.16 -9.23 -23.48
N ASN A 34 24.14 -9.07 -22.58
CA ASN A 34 24.85 -10.17 -21.92
C ASN A 34 24.55 -10.24 -20.41
N LEU A 35 23.29 -10.02 -20.01
CA LEU A 35 22.88 -10.17 -18.61
C LEU A 35 22.96 -11.62 -18.14
N ARG A 36 23.19 -11.80 -16.84
CA ARG A 36 23.24 -13.13 -16.23
C ARG A 36 21.83 -13.64 -15.98
N ILE A 37 21.32 -14.45 -16.89
CA ILE A 37 20.01 -15.08 -16.74
C ILE A 37 20.16 -16.41 -15.98
N PRO A 38 19.34 -16.69 -14.95
CA PRO A 38 19.35 -17.98 -14.27
C PRO A 38 19.09 -19.14 -15.23
N LYS A 39 19.93 -20.18 -15.21
CA LYS A 39 19.77 -21.36 -16.08
C LYS A 39 18.42 -22.06 -15.91
N ALA A 40 17.84 -21.98 -14.71
CA ALA A 40 16.54 -22.55 -14.40
C ALA A 40 15.36 -21.85 -15.09
N ILE A 41 15.59 -20.72 -15.79
CA ILE A 41 14.50 -19.93 -16.39
C ILE A 41 13.64 -20.72 -17.37
N ASN A 42 14.23 -21.65 -18.11
CA ASN A 42 13.53 -22.50 -19.08
C ASN A 42 12.51 -23.45 -18.42
N GLN A 43 12.56 -23.60 -17.10
CA GLN A 43 11.62 -24.42 -16.31
C GLN A 43 10.56 -23.55 -15.60
N VAL A 44 10.70 -22.22 -15.62
CA VAL A 44 9.74 -21.30 -15.01
C VAL A 44 8.49 -21.25 -15.88
N LYS A 45 7.35 -21.60 -15.28
CA LYS A 45 6.03 -21.57 -15.94
C LYS A 45 5.23 -20.33 -15.63
N ARG A 46 5.56 -19.63 -14.54
CA ARG A 46 4.84 -18.46 -14.03
C ARG A 46 5.66 -17.68 -13.02
N ILE A 47 5.22 -16.45 -12.78
CA ILE A 47 5.72 -15.55 -11.74
C ILE A 47 4.64 -15.46 -10.67
N ILE A 48 5.03 -15.60 -9.41
CA ILE A 48 4.11 -15.54 -8.28
C ILE A 48 4.61 -14.45 -7.32
N THR A 49 3.70 -13.56 -6.93
CA THR A 49 3.90 -12.51 -5.92
C THR A 49 2.79 -12.55 -4.88
N HIS A 50 3.01 -11.99 -3.70
CA HIS A 50 2.01 -12.06 -2.65
C HIS A 50 0.78 -11.21 -3.02
N ALA A 51 -0.37 -11.54 -2.45
CA ALA A 51 -1.54 -10.68 -2.57
C ALA A 51 -1.18 -9.24 -2.19
N ASN A 52 -1.55 -8.29 -3.05
CA ASN A 52 -1.21 -6.87 -2.95
C ASN A 52 0.30 -6.55 -2.97
N PRO A 53 0.98 -6.76 -4.11
CA PRO A 53 2.41 -6.53 -4.21
C PRO A 53 2.80 -5.06 -3.99
N HIS A 54 3.92 -4.83 -3.35
CA HIS A 54 4.55 -3.53 -3.24
C HIS A 54 5.20 -3.08 -4.57
N LEU A 55 5.56 -1.80 -4.60
CA LEU A 55 6.13 -1.17 -5.79
C LEU A 55 7.46 -1.78 -6.22
N ASP A 56 8.30 -2.20 -5.27
CA ASP A 56 9.59 -2.82 -5.53
C ASP A 56 9.42 -4.22 -6.15
N GLU A 57 8.39 -4.97 -5.81
CA GLU A 57 8.09 -6.25 -6.45
C GLU A 57 7.62 -6.06 -7.90
N TYR A 58 6.73 -5.09 -8.17
CA TYR A 58 6.35 -4.75 -9.54
C TYR A 58 7.56 -4.32 -10.38
N PHE A 59 8.45 -3.50 -9.82
CA PHE A 59 9.70 -3.11 -10.49
C PHE A 59 10.63 -4.30 -10.72
N ALA A 60 10.79 -5.15 -9.71
CA ALA A 60 11.60 -6.37 -9.77
C ALA A 60 11.11 -7.32 -10.87
N ILE A 61 9.80 -7.54 -10.96
CA ILE A 61 9.16 -8.39 -11.97
C ILE A 61 9.35 -7.81 -13.37
N LEU A 62 9.10 -6.51 -13.56
CA LEU A 62 9.31 -5.84 -14.86
C LEU A 62 10.76 -5.99 -15.32
N LEU A 63 11.71 -5.72 -14.43
CA LEU A 63 13.15 -5.83 -14.70
C LEU A 63 13.54 -7.27 -15.04
N PHE A 64 13.05 -8.23 -14.24
CA PHE A 64 13.30 -9.64 -14.45
C PHE A 64 12.80 -10.10 -15.82
N LYS A 65 11.52 -9.86 -16.14
CA LYS A 65 10.91 -10.22 -17.43
C LYS A 65 11.61 -9.55 -18.61
N ALA A 66 11.93 -8.25 -18.50
CA ALA A 66 12.60 -7.51 -19.57
C ALA A 66 14.02 -8.02 -19.87
N ALA A 67 14.70 -8.63 -18.89
CA ALA A 67 16.00 -9.26 -19.09
C ALA A 67 15.92 -10.62 -19.81
N LEU A 68 14.74 -11.24 -19.86
CA LEU A 68 14.53 -12.54 -20.51
C LEU A 68 14.35 -12.40 -22.03
N GLN A 69 14.44 -13.54 -22.71
CA GLN A 69 14.06 -13.64 -24.12
C GLN A 69 12.56 -13.36 -24.30
N LYS A 70 12.18 -12.85 -25.47
CA LYS A 70 10.82 -12.39 -25.77
C LYS A 70 9.74 -13.45 -25.52
N GLU A 71 10.05 -14.72 -25.72
CA GLU A 71 9.13 -15.84 -25.44
C GLU A 71 8.71 -15.95 -23.97
N PHE A 72 9.51 -15.42 -23.02
CA PHE A 72 9.18 -15.40 -21.59
C PHE A 72 8.47 -14.12 -21.14
N HIS A 73 8.27 -13.14 -22.04
CA HIS A 73 7.55 -11.91 -21.69
C HIS A 73 6.06 -12.16 -21.42
N SER A 74 5.52 -13.27 -21.95
CA SER A 74 4.14 -13.73 -21.72
C SER A 74 3.96 -14.60 -20.47
N LEU A 75 5.02 -14.81 -19.66
CA LEU A 75 4.87 -15.53 -18.40
C LEU A 75 3.78 -14.89 -17.54
N PRO A 76 2.76 -15.67 -17.09
CA PRO A 76 1.67 -15.15 -16.28
C PRO A 76 2.19 -14.73 -14.91
N MET A 77 1.62 -13.65 -14.39
CA MET A 77 1.81 -13.19 -13.02
C MET A 77 0.57 -13.56 -12.20
N GLU A 78 0.77 -14.29 -11.11
CA GLU A 78 -0.27 -14.70 -10.17
C GLU A 78 -0.02 -14.02 -8.81
N GLU A 79 -1.08 -13.48 -8.21
CA GLU A 79 -1.08 -13.02 -6.81
C GLU A 79 -1.58 -14.17 -5.94
N GLU A 80 -0.76 -14.60 -4.97
CA GLU A 80 -1.08 -15.76 -4.12
C GLU A 80 -1.19 -15.40 -2.64
N VAL A 81 -2.02 -16.16 -1.93
CA VAL A 81 -2.23 -16.05 -0.47
C VAL A 81 -1.76 -17.35 0.18
N LEU A 82 -0.94 -17.24 1.22
CA LEU A 82 -0.47 -18.40 1.96
C LEU A 82 -1.42 -18.72 3.13
N TYR A 83 -2.05 -19.90 3.07
CA TYR A 83 -3.00 -20.39 4.08
C TYR A 83 -2.37 -21.33 5.10
N SER A 84 -1.16 -21.83 4.83
CA SER A 84 -0.39 -22.64 5.79
C SER A 84 1.08 -22.28 5.78
N TYR A 85 1.69 -22.19 6.97
CA TYR A 85 3.10 -21.86 7.11
C TYR A 85 4.02 -22.94 6.50
N ASN A 86 3.67 -24.22 6.67
CA ASN A 86 4.52 -25.37 6.31
C ASN A 86 3.88 -26.40 5.38
N SER A 87 2.58 -26.30 5.08
CA SER A 87 1.89 -27.32 4.28
C SER A 87 0.73 -26.72 3.53
N ASP A 88 1.03 -25.76 2.66
CA ASP A 88 0.06 -25.13 1.78
C ASP A 88 0.01 -25.92 0.46
N THR A 89 -1.13 -26.56 0.20
CA THR A 89 -1.32 -27.44 -0.95
C THR A 89 -1.06 -26.72 -2.28
N LEU A 90 -1.52 -25.47 -2.40
CA LEU A 90 -1.35 -24.70 -3.63
C LEU A 90 0.12 -24.36 -3.84
N ALA A 91 0.80 -23.88 -2.78
CA ALA A 91 2.24 -23.63 -2.82
C ALA A 91 3.03 -24.87 -3.23
N GLN A 92 2.75 -26.03 -2.62
CA GLN A 92 3.41 -27.30 -2.94
C GLN A 92 3.21 -27.72 -4.40
N GLN A 93 2.06 -27.41 -4.99
CA GLN A 93 1.74 -27.77 -6.36
C GLN A 93 2.43 -26.86 -7.39
N ILE A 94 2.45 -25.53 -7.17
CA ILE A 94 2.82 -24.58 -8.23
C ILE A 94 4.20 -23.92 -8.03
N TRP A 95 4.65 -23.71 -6.79
CA TRP A 95 5.91 -23.03 -6.52
C TRP A 95 7.14 -23.75 -7.11
N PRO A 96 7.23 -25.09 -7.14
CA PRO A 96 8.38 -25.80 -7.73
C PRO A 96 8.67 -25.49 -9.20
N THR A 97 7.74 -24.84 -9.91
CA THR A 97 7.91 -24.39 -11.30
C THR A 97 7.81 -22.87 -11.48
N SER A 98 7.91 -22.11 -10.39
CA SER A 98 7.61 -20.68 -10.38
C SER A 98 8.79 -19.83 -9.90
N ALA A 99 8.85 -18.59 -10.38
CA ALA A 99 9.70 -17.56 -9.81
C ALA A 99 8.90 -16.74 -8.80
N LEU A 100 9.34 -16.73 -7.54
CA LEU A 100 8.65 -16.13 -6.40
C LEU A 100 9.26 -14.77 -6.04
N PHE A 101 8.43 -13.76 -5.79
CA PHE A 101 8.83 -12.39 -5.45
C PHE A 101 8.10 -11.92 -4.18
N GLY A 102 8.84 -11.39 -3.19
CA GLY A 102 8.28 -10.71 -2.00
C GLY A 102 7.55 -11.57 -0.95
N PHE A 103 7.51 -12.90 -1.08
CA PHE A 103 6.67 -13.78 -0.23
C PHE A 103 7.15 -14.02 1.21
N GLY A 104 8.34 -13.54 1.57
CA GLY A 104 9.08 -13.95 2.74
C GLY A 104 9.75 -15.32 2.52
N ALA A 105 11.04 -15.35 2.17
CA ALA A 105 11.82 -16.58 1.86
C ALA A 105 11.82 -17.62 2.99
N THR A 106 11.39 -17.20 4.18
CA THR A 106 11.28 -17.97 5.40
C THR A 106 9.97 -18.73 5.53
N ARG A 107 8.96 -18.39 4.72
CA ARG A 107 7.60 -18.92 4.75
C ARG A 107 7.38 -19.70 3.45
N THR A 108 7.60 -21.01 3.51
CA THR A 108 7.71 -21.83 2.29
C THR A 108 6.40 -22.49 1.89
N GLY A 109 5.39 -22.54 2.77
CA GLY A 109 4.21 -23.38 2.53
C GLY A 109 4.55 -24.86 2.40
N GLY A 110 5.75 -25.28 2.81
CA GLY A 110 6.26 -26.63 2.56
C GLY A 110 6.76 -26.88 1.14
N ALA A 111 6.88 -25.83 0.31
CA ALA A 111 7.33 -25.91 -1.07
C ALA A 111 8.71 -25.28 -1.25
N LYS A 112 9.46 -25.75 -2.25
CA LYS A 112 10.70 -25.08 -2.67
C LYS A 112 10.48 -24.43 -4.03
N PRO A 113 10.41 -23.09 -4.09
CA PRO A 113 10.25 -22.43 -5.38
C PRO A 113 11.46 -22.63 -6.28
N LEU A 114 11.24 -22.58 -7.59
CA LEU A 114 12.31 -22.74 -8.58
C LEU A 114 13.31 -21.57 -8.52
N LEU A 115 12.80 -20.35 -8.40
CA LEU A 115 13.56 -19.12 -8.15
C LEU A 115 12.88 -18.33 -7.04
N VAL A 116 13.66 -17.69 -6.17
CA VAL A 116 13.15 -16.85 -5.07
C VAL A 116 13.91 -15.54 -5.03
N TYR A 117 13.16 -14.44 -5.04
CA TYR A 117 13.63 -13.07 -4.87
C TYR A 117 12.89 -12.46 -3.68
N ASP A 118 13.48 -12.59 -2.50
CA ASP A 118 12.90 -12.06 -1.26
C ASP A 118 13.99 -11.75 -0.23
N GLU A 119 13.85 -10.61 0.45
CA GLU A 119 14.81 -10.02 1.36
C GLU A 119 14.56 -10.31 2.84
N HIS A 120 13.39 -10.88 3.18
CA HIS A 120 13.00 -11.17 4.55
C HIS A 120 13.80 -12.34 5.13
N ARG A 121 14.19 -12.23 6.42
CA ARG A 121 14.93 -13.27 7.15
C ARG A 121 14.28 -13.56 8.50
N LEU A 122 14.50 -14.77 9.00
CA LEU A 122 14.10 -15.19 10.36
C LEU A 122 15.02 -14.53 11.41
N ASN A 123 14.47 -14.32 12.60
CA ASN A 123 15.20 -14.14 13.87
C ASN A 123 16.22 -12.99 13.89
N ASN A 124 15.77 -11.74 13.69
CA ASN A 124 16.57 -10.52 13.85
C ASN A 124 17.91 -10.51 13.08
N GLN A 125 18.06 -11.38 12.07
CA GLN A 125 19.23 -11.35 11.20
C GLN A 125 19.16 -10.09 10.34
N LYS A 126 20.27 -9.33 10.29
CA LYS A 126 20.35 -8.15 9.43
C LYS A 126 20.02 -8.53 7.99
N ARG A 127 19.08 -7.81 7.38
CA ARG A 127 18.73 -7.97 5.97
C ARG A 127 20.00 -7.85 5.12
N LYS A 128 20.21 -8.80 4.20
CA LYS A 128 21.34 -8.78 3.24
C LYS A 128 21.07 -7.86 2.06
N TYR A 129 19.79 -7.68 1.74
CA TYR A 129 19.30 -6.89 0.62
C TYR A 129 18.28 -5.89 1.15
N SER A 130 18.20 -4.73 0.51
CA SER A 130 17.33 -3.64 0.96
C SER A 130 15.85 -3.88 0.59
N SER A 131 15.60 -4.47 -0.58
CA SER A 131 14.28 -4.74 -1.16
C SER A 131 14.30 -5.96 -2.10
N CYS A 132 13.15 -6.41 -2.58
CA CYS A 132 13.05 -7.47 -3.59
C CYS A 132 13.74 -7.04 -4.90
N SER A 133 13.60 -5.76 -5.27
CA SER A 133 14.28 -5.16 -6.42
C SER A 133 15.80 -5.26 -6.35
N ASP A 134 16.41 -5.03 -5.18
CA ASP A 134 17.87 -5.11 -4.99
C ASP A 134 18.40 -6.52 -5.29
N ILE A 135 17.64 -7.55 -4.93
CA ILE A 135 18.00 -8.95 -5.21
C ILE A 135 18.02 -9.22 -6.70
N VAL A 136 16.98 -8.79 -7.43
CA VAL A 136 16.90 -8.96 -8.89
C VAL A 136 18.02 -8.21 -9.60
N VAL A 137 18.24 -6.93 -9.23
CA VAL A 137 19.32 -6.12 -9.79
C VAL A 137 20.67 -6.80 -9.57
N LYS A 138 20.99 -7.20 -8.33
CA LYS A 138 22.25 -7.90 -8.05
C LYS A 138 22.33 -9.25 -8.77
N SER A 139 21.25 -9.99 -8.91
CA SER A 139 21.24 -11.27 -9.65
C SER A 139 21.63 -11.06 -11.12
N LEU A 140 20.97 -10.12 -11.80
CA LEU A 140 21.14 -9.88 -13.23
C LEU A 140 22.44 -9.14 -13.58
N PHE A 141 22.91 -8.24 -12.71
CA PHE A 141 24.06 -7.33 -12.94
C PHE A 141 25.30 -7.66 -12.08
N SER A 142 25.32 -8.79 -11.34
CA SER A 142 26.34 -9.17 -10.34
C SER A 142 27.81 -9.15 -10.78
N ASN A 143 28.11 -9.26 -12.07
CA ASN A 143 29.49 -9.41 -12.54
C ASN A 143 30.27 -8.08 -12.59
N GLY A 144 29.67 -6.95 -12.21
CA GLY A 144 30.31 -5.62 -12.23
C GLY A 144 30.62 -5.08 -13.62
N LEU A 145 30.40 -5.87 -14.67
CA LEU A 145 30.62 -5.52 -16.08
C LEU A 145 29.55 -4.57 -16.64
N PHE A 146 28.38 -4.50 -16.01
CA PHE A 146 27.25 -3.71 -16.48
C PHE A 146 26.60 -2.94 -15.34
N SER A 147 26.36 -1.65 -15.56
CA SER A 147 25.51 -0.83 -14.69
C SER A 147 24.07 -0.82 -15.20
N LEU A 148 23.11 -0.60 -14.30
CA LEU A 148 21.74 -0.30 -14.71
C LEU A 148 21.73 0.95 -15.63
N PRO A 149 20.89 0.97 -16.67
CA PRO A 149 20.70 2.15 -17.50
C PRO A 149 20.27 3.37 -16.65
N PRO A 150 20.67 4.61 -17.00
CA PRO A 150 20.50 5.77 -16.11
C PRO A 150 19.07 6.01 -15.61
N GLY A 151 18.06 5.88 -16.47
CA GLY A 151 16.65 6.03 -16.07
C GLY A 151 16.21 4.96 -15.06
N LEU A 152 16.60 3.71 -15.29
CA LEU A 152 16.32 2.59 -14.38
C LEU A 152 17.07 2.74 -13.06
N GLN A 153 18.35 3.13 -13.10
CA GLN A 153 19.17 3.34 -11.90
C GLN A 153 18.60 4.45 -11.00
N LYS A 154 18.11 5.56 -11.58
CA LYS A 154 17.48 6.65 -10.83
C LYS A 154 16.20 6.19 -10.13
N LEU A 155 15.38 5.39 -10.81
CA LEU A 155 14.12 4.88 -10.27
C LEU A 155 14.34 3.80 -9.21
N PHE A 156 15.24 2.85 -9.50
CA PHE A 156 15.66 1.81 -8.56
C PHE A 156 16.16 2.40 -7.24
N GLY A 157 17.05 3.40 -7.27
CA GLY A 157 17.56 4.01 -6.04
C GLY A 157 16.50 4.71 -5.19
N GLU A 158 15.41 5.19 -5.79
CA GLU A 158 14.27 5.75 -5.08
C GLU A 158 13.38 4.66 -4.48
N ILE A 159 13.03 3.64 -5.27
CA ILE A 159 12.20 2.51 -4.85
C ILE A 159 12.88 1.73 -3.71
N ASP A 160 14.14 1.36 -3.89
CA ASP A 160 14.92 0.58 -2.91
C ASP A 160 15.05 1.33 -1.58
N HIS A 161 15.24 2.65 -1.64
CA HIS A 161 15.35 3.47 -0.45
C HIS A 161 14.02 3.58 0.30
N ILE A 162 12.92 3.83 -0.42
CA ILE A 162 11.58 3.98 0.17
C ILE A 162 11.11 2.67 0.79
N ASP A 163 11.37 1.54 0.14
CA ASP A 163 11.00 0.24 0.67
C ASP A 163 11.76 -0.07 1.97
N ALA A 164 13.07 0.16 1.98
CA ALA A 164 13.91 -0.11 3.15
C ALA A 164 13.71 0.86 4.33
N ASN A 165 13.28 2.10 4.10
CA ASN A 165 13.26 3.15 5.13
C ASN A 165 11.89 3.84 5.34
N ALA A 166 10.88 3.49 4.55
CA ALA A 166 9.60 4.19 4.49
C ALA A 166 9.75 5.70 4.21
N GLY A 167 8.74 6.50 4.58
CA GLY A 167 8.82 7.98 4.52
C GLY A 167 8.47 8.63 3.17
N ALA A 168 8.02 7.85 2.20
CA ALA A 168 7.53 8.38 0.93
C ALA A 168 6.33 9.32 1.12
N HIS A 169 6.26 10.34 0.27
CA HIS A 169 5.17 11.30 0.21
C HIS A 169 3.82 10.57 0.04
N PRO A 170 2.70 11.07 0.60
CA PRO A 170 1.41 10.36 0.51
C PRO A 170 0.89 10.14 -0.92
N LEU A 171 1.37 10.94 -1.88
CA LEU A 171 1.08 10.80 -3.32
C LEU A 171 2.13 10.04 -4.11
N HIS A 172 3.12 9.47 -3.45
CA HIS A 172 4.08 8.59 -4.09
C HIS A 172 3.38 7.29 -4.50
N LEU A 173 3.75 6.72 -5.66
CA LEU A 173 3.12 5.51 -6.19
C LEU A 173 3.10 4.36 -5.19
N GLY A 174 4.18 4.18 -4.42
CA GLY A 174 4.26 3.14 -3.38
C GLY A 174 3.23 3.27 -2.25
N ASN A 175 2.66 4.47 -2.03
CA ASN A 175 1.55 4.68 -1.11
C ASN A 175 0.19 4.59 -1.84
N LEU A 176 0.10 5.09 -3.07
CA LEU A 176 -1.13 5.04 -3.87
C LEU A 176 -1.52 3.60 -4.24
N ILE A 177 -0.55 2.74 -4.51
CA ILE A 177 -0.80 1.34 -4.86
C ILE A 177 -1.48 0.56 -3.73
N LYS A 178 -1.22 0.94 -2.47
CA LYS A 178 -1.90 0.36 -1.30
C LYS A 178 -3.39 0.71 -1.29
N GLU A 179 -3.73 1.96 -1.58
CA GLU A 179 -5.14 2.38 -1.75
C GLU A 179 -5.80 1.65 -2.93
N TRP A 180 -5.04 1.44 -4.01
CA TRP A 180 -5.52 0.78 -5.22
C TRP A 180 -5.80 -0.71 -5.02
N HIS A 181 -4.98 -1.40 -4.24
CA HIS A 181 -5.18 -2.82 -3.92
C HIS A 181 -6.46 -3.11 -3.13
N ASP A 182 -6.92 -2.14 -2.34
CA ASP A 182 -8.12 -2.28 -1.53
C ASP A 182 -9.38 -1.73 -2.23
N ALA A 183 -9.25 -1.16 -3.43
CA ALA A 183 -10.36 -0.58 -4.15
C ALA A 183 -11.21 -1.61 -4.90
N GLU A 184 -12.53 -1.55 -4.70
CA GLU A 184 -13.53 -2.19 -5.55
C GLU A 184 -14.06 -1.17 -6.57
N PHE A 185 -13.63 -1.31 -7.82
CA PHE A 185 -13.94 -0.40 -8.93
C PHE A 185 -15.39 -0.56 -9.35
N LEU A 186 -16.07 0.56 -9.62
CA LEU A 186 -17.46 0.55 -10.07
C LEU A 186 -17.50 0.31 -11.58
N LEU A 187 -17.81 -0.92 -11.98
CA LEU A 187 -17.80 -1.33 -13.39
C LEU A 187 -19.14 -1.01 -14.08
N VAL A 188 -20.25 -1.28 -13.39
CA VAL A 188 -21.61 -1.00 -13.89
C VAL A 188 -22.42 -0.43 -12.74
N ARG A 189 -23.10 0.69 -13.00
CA ARG A 189 -24.02 1.30 -12.04
C ARG A 189 -25.38 0.64 -12.14
N GLY A 190 -25.91 0.21 -11.01
CA GLY A 190 -27.25 -0.37 -10.92
C GLY A 190 -28.35 0.67 -10.67
N ASN A 191 -29.60 0.22 -10.53
CA ASN A 191 -30.72 1.08 -10.17
C ASN A 191 -30.61 1.58 -8.72
N THR A 192 -30.08 0.74 -7.84
CA THR A 192 -29.74 1.08 -6.46
C THR A 192 -28.26 0.80 -6.17
N PRO A 193 -27.66 1.38 -5.12
CA PRO A 193 -26.26 1.10 -4.75
C PRO A 193 -25.97 -0.38 -4.44
N LYS A 194 -27.00 -1.18 -4.14
CA LYS A 194 -26.88 -2.63 -3.93
C LYS A 194 -26.79 -3.41 -5.24
N ASP A 195 -27.27 -2.83 -6.34
CA ASP A 195 -27.25 -3.41 -7.69
C ASP A 195 -25.99 -3.01 -8.47
N ASP A 196 -25.11 -2.19 -7.87
CA ASP A 196 -23.84 -1.82 -8.47
C ASP A 196 -22.93 -3.04 -8.64
N VAL A 197 -22.38 -3.22 -9.85
CA VAL A 197 -21.36 -4.24 -10.10
C VAL A 197 -20.01 -3.64 -9.78
N LYS A 198 -19.40 -4.12 -8.71
CA LYS A 198 -18.08 -3.71 -8.24
C LYS A 198 -17.12 -4.89 -8.24
N ASN A 199 -15.87 -4.64 -8.60
CA ASN A 199 -14.83 -5.67 -8.51
C ASN A 199 -13.46 -5.06 -8.24
N SER A 200 -12.60 -5.81 -7.55
CA SER A 200 -11.18 -5.50 -7.52
C SER A 200 -10.58 -5.71 -8.91
N LEU A 201 -9.48 -5.01 -9.21
CA LEU A 201 -8.76 -5.29 -10.46
C LEU A 201 -8.04 -6.63 -10.37
N ASP A 202 -8.17 -7.41 -11.44
CA ASP A 202 -7.40 -8.64 -11.62
C ASP A 202 -5.88 -8.36 -11.64
N PRO A 203 -5.04 -9.33 -11.26
CA PRO A 203 -3.59 -9.19 -11.28
C PRO A 203 -3.02 -8.71 -12.64
N SER A 204 -3.63 -9.13 -13.75
CA SER A 204 -3.22 -8.71 -15.10
C SER A 204 -3.44 -7.21 -15.37
N TRP A 205 -4.54 -6.64 -14.86
CA TRP A 205 -4.80 -5.20 -14.91
C TRP A 205 -3.79 -4.43 -14.07
N LYS A 206 -3.56 -4.86 -12.83
CA LYS A 206 -2.59 -4.24 -11.92
C LYS A 206 -1.19 -4.26 -12.53
N GLN A 207 -0.75 -5.43 -13.03
CA GLN A 207 0.52 -5.60 -13.72
C GLN A 207 0.65 -4.64 -14.91
N ALA A 208 -0.30 -4.68 -15.86
CA ALA A 208 -0.18 -3.89 -17.09
C ALA A 208 -0.09 -2.38 -16.82
N ILE A 209 -0.89 -1.88 -15.88
CA ILE A 209 -0.88 -0.47 -15.48
C ILE A 209 0.42 -0.11 -14.74
N MET A 210 0.89 -0.95 -13.80
CA MET A 210 2.14 -0.73 -13.09
C MET A 210 3.35 -0.74 -14.01
N GLU A 211 3.44 -1.72 -14.92
CA GLU A 211 4.47 -1.80 -15.94
C GLU A 211 4.45 -0.56 -16.85
N ALA A 212 3.26 -0.08 -17.23
CA ALA A 212 3.12 1.12 -18.04
C ALA A 212 3.55 2.40 -17.31
N ILE A 213 3.23 2.54 -16.02
CA ILE A 213 3.64 3.68 -15.20
C ILE A 213 5.15 3.67 -15.00
N ILE A 214 5.72 2.54 -14.58
CA ILE A 214 7.17 2.39 -14.37
C ILE A 214 7.90 2.67 -15.68
N THR A 215 7.43 2.12 -16.80
CA THR A 215 7.99 2.38 -18.13
C THR A 215 7.92 3.85 -18.52
N ALA A 216 6.79 4.52 -18.27
CA ALA A 216 6.65 5.94 -18.54
C ALA A 216 7.65 6.79 -17.73
N MET A 217 7.83 6.47 -16.45
CA MET A 217 8.82 7.13 -15.60
C MET A 217 10.24 6.92 -16.13
N VAL A 218 10.60 5.69 -16.50
CA VAL A 218 11.91 5.39 -17.12
C VAL A 218 12.07 6.16 -18.43
N TYR A 219 11.04 6.17 -19.29
CA TYR A 219 11.05 6.87 -20.57
C TYR A 219 11.32 8.38 -20.38
N SER A 220 10.58 9.05 -19.50
CA SER A 220 10.79 10.48 -19.23
C SER A 220 12.19 10.74 -18.65
N LEU A 221 12.69 9.87 -17.78
CA LEU A 221 14.03 10.01 -17.20
C LEU A 221 15.17 9.78 -18.20
N GLN A 222 14.99 8.89 -19.18
CA GLN A 222 15.95 8.67 -20.27
C GLN A 222 15.98 9.86 -21.24
N ASN A 223 14.85 10.53 -21.42
CA ASN A 223 14.74 11.74 -22.24
C ASN A 223 15.04 13.04 -21.45
N ASN A 224 15.71 12.94 -20.30
CA ASN A 224 16.11 14.07 -19.45
C ASN A 224 14.96 15.02 -19.08
N ARG A 225 13.75 14.50 -18.86
CA ARG A 225 12.60 15.34 -18.47
C ARG A 225 12.90 16.10 -17.18
N ASP A 226 12.73 17.42 -17.23
CA ASP A 226 12.80 18.26 -16.03
C ASP A 226 11.43 18.30 -15.33
N TYR A 227 11.39 17.75 -14.12
CA TYR A 227 10.22 17.78 -13.24
C TYR A 227 10.13 19.09 -12.41
N LYS A 228 10.93 20.11 -12.73
CA LYS A 228 10.78 21.46 -12.17
C LYS A 228 9.78 22.32 -12.94
N ASP A 229 9.35 21.90 -14.14
CA ASP A 229 8.28 22.58 -14.88
C ASP A 229 6.91 22.33 -14.23
N THR A 230 6.59 23.16 -13.24
CA THR A 230 5.35 23.07 -12.47
C THR A 230 4.10 23.29 -13.32
N LYS A 231 4.19 24.07 -14.41
CA LYS A 231 3.03 24.36 -15.26
C LYS A 231 2.60 23.12 -16.04
N SER A 232 3.55 22.41 -16.65
CA SER A 232 3.25 21.16 -17.36
C SER A 232 2.75 20.08 -16.42
N LEU A 233 3.32 19.96 -15.21
CA LEU A 233 2.87 19.02 -14.19
C LEU A 233 1.42 19.31 -13.76
N GLN A 234 1.11 20.57 -13.46
CA GLN A 234 -0.23 20.99 -13.10
C GLN A 234 -1.23 20.73 -14.22
N LYS A 235 -0.86 21.05 -15.46
CA LYS A 235 -1.71 20.83 -16.63
C LYS A 235 -2.00 19.34 -16.82
N ALA A 236 -0.97 18.48 -16.85
CA ALA A 236 -1.16 17.04 -17.05
C ALA A 236 -2.02 16.41 -15.94
N MET A 237 -1.78 16.80 -14.68
CA MET A 237 -2.58 16.36 -13.55
C MET A 237 -4.04 16.83 -13.65
N ALA A 238 -4.28 18.11 -13.94
CA ALA A 238 -5.62 18.67 -14.08
C ALA A 238 -6.39 18.05 -15.26
N ASP A 239 -5.74 17.91 -16.42
CA ASP A 239 -6.33 17.28 -17.61
C ASP A 239 -6.71 15.82 -17.32
N SER A 240 -5.86 15.07 -16.62
CA SER A 240 -6.16 13.68 -16.25
C SER A 240 -7.30 13.55 -15.24
N LEU A 241 -7.36 14.46 -14.25
CA LEU A 241 -8.41 14.48 -13.24
C LEU A 241 -9.77 14.87 -13.86
N GLU A 242 -9.78 15.86 -14.75
CA GLU A 242 -11.00 16.30 -15.42
C GLU A 242 -11.51 15.23 -16.39
N HIS A 243 -10.61 14.56 -17.11
CA HIS A 243 -10.98 13.38 -17.88
C HIS A 243 -11.65 12.31 -17.02
N TYR A 244 -11.07 11.99 -15.85
CA TYR A 244 -11.68 11.05 -14.90
C TYR A 244 -13.08 11.51 -14.47
N CYS A 245 -13.26 12.78 -14.09
CA CYS A 245 -14.54 13.33 -13.65
C CYS A 245 -15.65 13.18 -14.69
N GLN A 246 -15.31 13.34 -15.96
CA GLN A 246 -16.25 13.26 -17.08
C GLN A 246 -16.71 11.82 -17.34
N HIS A 247 -15.86 10.84 -17.07
CA HIS A 247 -16.10 9.44 -17.46
C HIS A 247 -16.49 8.52 -16.31
N THR A 248 -16.11 8.83 -15.06
CA THR A 248 -16.37 7.96 -13.91
C THR A 248 -17.85 7.81 -13.57
N LEU A 249 -18.27 6.59 -13.21
CA LEU A 249 -19.62 6.30 -12.71
C LEU A 249 -19.85 6.82 -11.28
N LEU A 250 -18.79 7.13 -10.55
CA LEU A 250 -18.87 7.70 -9.20
C LEU A 250 -19.38 9.15 -9.18
N ARG A 251 -19.46 9.81 -10.34
CA ARG A 251 -19.92 11.21 -10.46
C ARG A 251 -21.34 11.45 -9.94
N PHE A 252 -22.14 10.39 -9.81
CA PHE A 252 -23.49 10.49 -9.23
C PHE A 252 -23.58 9.92 -7.79
N ASP A 253 -22.46 9.76 -7.08
CA ASP A 253 -22.47 9.63 -5.63
C ASP A 253 -22.77 11.01 -4.98
N PRO A 254 -23.67 11.10 -3.97
CA PRO A 254 -24.01 12.38 -3.34
C PRO A 254 -22.81 13.14 -2.74
N LEU A 255 -21.78 12.42 -2.28
CA LEU A 255 -20.58 13.03 -1.69
C LEU A 255 -19.55 13.41 -2.75
N PHE A 256 -19.71 12.97 -4.01
CA PHE A 256 -18.75 13.22 -5.08
C PHE A 256 -18.40 14.70 -5.28
N PRO A 257 -19.36 15.65 -5.32
CA PRO A 257 -19.00 17.07 -5.48
C PRO A 257 -18.10 17.60 -4.36
N SER A 258 -18.35 17.17 -3.12
CA SER A 258 -17.54 17.58 -1.96
C SER A 258 -16.15 16.96 -2.04
N VAL A 259 -16.07 15.65 -2.30
CA VAL A 259 -14.80 14.93 -2.47
C VAL A 259 -13.96 15.53 -3.60
N MET A 260 -14.58 15.85 -4.74
CA MET A 260 -13.86 16.45 -5.87
C MET A 260 -13.38 17.87 -5.57
N LYS A 261 -14.11 18.64 -4.76
CA LYS A 261 -13.65 19.95 -4.30
C LYS A 261 -12.36 19.81 -3.48
N ASP A 262 -12.31 18.84 -2.58
CA ASP A 262 -11.14 18.59 -1.74
C ASP A 262 -9.95 18.07 -2.55
N ILE A 263 -10.18 17.12 -3.46
CA ILE A 263 -9.15 16.62 -4.38
C ILE A 263 -8.63 17.76 -5.28
N ARG A 264 -9.50 18.59 -5.85
CA ARG A 264 -9.09 19.72 -6.70
C ARG A 264 -8.30 20.76 -5.92
N LYS A 265 -8.72 21.09 -4.70
CA LYS A 265 -7.99 21.99 -3.79
C LYS A 265 -6.61 21.43 -3.47
N PHE A 266 -6.54 20.13 -3.21
CA PHE A 266 -5.30 19.44 -2.97
C PHE A 266 -4.38 19.48 -4.20
N THR A 267 -4.90 19.17 -5.39
CA THR A 267 -4.11 19.19 -6.65
C THR A 267 -3.66 20.59 -7.06
N SER A 268 -4.45 21.63 -6.80
CA SER A 268 -4.06 23.01 -7.11
C SER A 268 -3.03 23.57 -6.12
N SER A 269 -3.03 23.08 -4.87
CA SER A 269 -2.10 23.50 -3.82
C SER A 269 -0.68 22.89 -3.91
N ILE A 270 -0.48 21.95 -4.84
CA ILE A 270 0.78 21.25 -5.08
C ILE A 270 1.93 22.21 -5.47
N SER A 271 1.66 23.45 -5.85
CA SER A 271 2.67 24.44 -6.24
C SER A 271 3.22 25.35 -5.13
N GLY A 272 2.89 25.16 -3.84
CA GLY A 272 3.54 26.02 -2.83
C GLY A 272 3.39 25.69 -1.34
N ALA A 273 2.27 25.10 -0.90
CA ALA A 273 1.99 24.99 0.55
C ALA A 273 2.26 23.61 1.17
N PHE A 274 2.31 22.54 0.35
CA PHE A 274 2.42 21.15 0.81
C PHE A 274 3.84 20.56 0.79
N LEU A 275 4.88 21.39 0.66
CA LEU A 275 6.28 21.00 0.94
C LEU A 275 6.51 20.55 2.39
N LYS A 276 5.50 20.69 3.26
CA LYS A 276 5.53 20.31 4.67
C LYS A 276 4.25 19.61 5.10
N GLN A 277 3.89 18.49 4.47
CA GLN A 277 2.86 17.64 5.06
C GLN A 277 3.47 16.94 6.28
N LYS A 278 2.97 17.25 7.48
CA LYS A 278 3.47 16.61 8.71
C LYS A 278 2.92 15.19 8.80
N ASN A 279 3.80 14.22 9.04
CA ASN A 279 3.42 12.83 9.29
C ASN A 279 2.65 12.73 10.62
N ALA A 280 2.15 11.54 10.96
CA ALA A 280 1.55 11.26 12.27
C ALA A 280 2.49 11.65 13.44
N SER A 281 3.80 11.52 13.23
CA SER A 281 4.88 11.93 14.13
C SER A 281 5.25 13.43 14.11
N GLY A 282 4.60 14.26 13.28
CA GLY A 282 4.81 15.71 13.26
C GLY A 282 5.94 16.20 12.32
N ASP A 283 6.65 15.30 11.65
CA ASP A 283 7.74 15.64 10.71
C ASP A 283 7.22 16.01 9.33
N SER A 284 7.69 17.13 8.79
CA SER A 284 7.36 17.56 7.43
C SER A 284 7.98 16.62 6.38
N GLN A 285 7.16 15.80 5.71
CA GLN A 285 7.58 15.12 4.49
C GLN A 285 7.67 16.13 3.34
N ASN A 286 8.86 16.23 2.77
CA ASN A 286 9.11 17.04 1.60
C ASN A 286 8.72 16.24 0.36
N LYS A 287 7.80 16.78 -0.45
CA LYS A 287 7.36 16.14 -1.69
C LYS A 287 8.49 15.88 -2.69
N ASP A 288 9.57 16.66 -2.66
CA ASP A 288 10.65 16.55 -3.63
C ASP A 288 11.71 15.53 -3.27
N PHE A 289 11.92 15.26 -1.97
CA PHE A 289 12.93 14.32 -1.51
C PHE A 289 12.63 13.71 -0.14
N VAL A 290 13.16 12.53 0.10
CA VAL A 290 13.35 11.92 1.43
C VAL A 290 14.83 11.92 1.79
N LEU A 291 15.15 11.77 3.08
CA LEU A 291 16.53 11.72 3.55
C LEU A 291 16.94 10.27 3.79
N ASP A 292 18.11 9.88 3.30
CA ASP A 292 18.70 8.60 3.68
C ASP A 292 19.37 8.65 5.06
N LYS A 293 19.87 7.50 5.52
CA LYS A 293 20.57 7.36 6.81
C LYS A 293 21.81 8.26 6.92
N GLN A 294 22.33 8.79 5.82
CA GLN A 294 23.45 9.73 5.76
C GLN A 294 22.99 11.18 5.52
N ASN A 295 21.70 11.48 5.71
CA ASN A 295 21.07 12.78 5.44
C ASN A 295 21.21 13.26 3.98
N ARG A 296 21.43 12.35 3.03
CA ARG A 296 21.44 12.69 1.60
C ARG A 296 20.01 12.71 1.07
N LYS A 297 19.74 13.65 0.17
CA LYS A 297 18.43 13.82 -0.46
C LYS A 297 18.21 12.79 -1.56
N ILE A 298 17.26 11.89 -1.37
CA ILE A 298 16.77 10.96 -2.39
C ILE A 298 15.53 11.59 -3.02
N PRO A 299 15.56 11.98 -4.31
CA PRO A 299 14.40 12.64 -4.92
C PRO A 299 13.21 11.69 -5.05
N GLN A 300 12.01 12.22 -4.88
CA GLN A 300 10.75 11.49 -5.07
C GLN A 300 10.16 11.81 -6.44
N ARG A 301 10.43 10.99 -7.44
CA ARG A 301 10.00 11.16 -8.84
C ARG A 301 8.66 10.50 -9.09
N MET A 302 8.27 9.47 -8.36
CA MET A 302 7.01 8.75 -8.61
C MET A 302 5.82 9.35 -7.86
N THR A 303 5.72 10.68 -7.80
CA THR A 303 4.51 11.36 -7.28
C THR A 303 3.45 11.48 -8.37
N ILE A 304 2.17 11.46 -8.00
CA ILE A 304 1.03 11.44 -8.94
C ILE A 304 1.10 12.50 -10.06
N ASP A 305 1.59 13.70 -9.78
CA ASP A 305 1.75 14.77 -10.76
C ASP A 305 2.84 14.48 -11.80
N LYS A 306 3.97 13.91 -11.35
CA LYS A 306 5.09 13.50 -12.21
C LYS A 306 4.70 12.29 -13.04
N ILE A 307 3.91 11.38 -12.45
CA ILE A 307 3.33 10.22 -13.16
C ILE A 307 2.37 10.69 -14.24
N ALA A 308 1.43 11.60 -13.93
CA ALA A 308 0.45 12.11 -14.90
C ALA A 308 1.13 12.70 -16.15
N LEU A 309 2.20 13.46 -15.95
CA LEU A 309 2.99 13.99 -17.06
C LEU A 309 3.75 12.88 -17.81
N ALA A 310 4.44 11.99 -17.09
CA ALA A 310 5.24 10.93 -17.69
C ALA A 310 4.41 9.99 -18.57
N VAL A 311 3.21 9.60 -18.11
CA VAL A 311 2.35 8.68 -18.89
C VAL A 311 1.83 9.33 -20.16
N VAL A 312 1.54 10.64 -20.14
CA VAL A 312 1.12 11.38 -21.34
C VAL A 312 2.28 11.52 -22.33
N GLU A 313 3.49 11.80 -21.87
CA GLU A 313 4.68 11.89 -22.75
C GLU A 313 5.08 10.55 -23.36
N CYS A 314 4.99 9.49 -22.56
CA CYS A 314 5.38 8.15 -22.96
C CYS A 314 4.32 7.52 -23.88
N TRP A 315 3.05 7.51 -23.47
CA TRP A 315 1.97 6.74 -24.12
C TRP A 315 1.00 7.60 -24.94
N GLY A 316 1.10 8.92 -24.83
CA GLY A 316 0.17 9.86 -25.45
C GLY A 316 -1.04 10.18 -24.56
N PRO A 317 -1.84 11.21 -24.89
CA PRO A 317 -2.91 11.69 -24.03
C PRO A 317 -3.98 10.64 -23.70
N ILE A 318 -4.43 9.87 -24.69
CA ILE A 318 -5.53 8.91 -24.54
C ILE A 318 -5.13 7.77 -23.60
N LEU A 319 -3.99 7.11 -23.87
CA LEU A 319 -3.51 6.01 -23.04
C LEU A 319 -3.08 6.50 -21.66
N GLY A 320 -2.44 7.67 -21.59
CA GLY A 320 -2.09 8.31 -20.33
C GLY A 320 -3.32 8.58 -19.45
N GLN A 321 -4.43 9.04 -20.03
CA GLN A 321 -5.70 9.24 -19.32
C GLN A 321 -6.28 7.91 -18.81
N ILE A 322 -6.30 6.85 -19.63
CA ILE A 322 -6.77 5.51 -19.20
C ILE A 322 -5.94 5.00 -18.02
N ILE A 323 -4.62 5.15 -18.06
CA ILE A 323 -3.72 4.76 -16.96
C ILE A 323 -4.06 5.57 -15.69
N MET A 324 -4.19 6.90 -15.82
CA MET A 324 -4.47 7.78 -14.68
C MET A 324 -5.87 7.58 -14.08
N THR A 325 -6.87 7.16 -14.86
CA THR A 325 -8.22 6.86 -14.36
C THR A 325 -8.20 5.88 -13.20
N HIS A 326 -7.33 4.86 -13.24
CA HIS A 326 -7.25 3.86 -12.18
C HIS A 326 -6.68 4.41 -10.88
N ILE A 327 -5.68 5.30 -10.96
CA ILE A 327 -5.12 5.99 -9.80
C ILE A 327 -6.18 6.94 -9.22
N TRP A 328 -6.87 7.71 -10.06
CA TRP A 328 -7.90 8.65 -9.62
C TRP A 328 -9.09 7.95 -8.98
N GLU A 329 -9.54 6.82 -9.53
CA GLU A 329 -10.66 6.07 -8.96
C GLU A 329 -10.35 5.54 -7.56
N ALA A 330 -9.19 4.90 -7.37
CA ALA A 330 -8.75 4.45 -6.05
C ALA A 330 -8.67 5.63 -5.06
N LYS A 331 -8.18 6.78 -5.52
CA LYS A 331 -8.07 7.98 -4.69
C LYS A 331 -9.43 8.54 -4.27
N VAL A 332 -10.37 8.60 -5.22
CA VAL A 332 -11.73 9.10 -4.99
C VAL A 332 -12.51 8.15 -4.09
N LEU A 333 -12.43 6.83 -4.30
CA LEU A 333 -13.05 5.83 -3.43
C LEU A 333 -12.50 5.91 -1.98
N THR A 334 -11.20 6.13 -1.83
CA THR A 334 -10.59 6.36 -0.51
C THR A 334 -11.14 7.63 0.16
N GLN A 335 -11.25 8.74 -0.58
CA GLN A 335 -11.78 9.98 -0.02
C GLN A 335 -13.29 9.90 0.26
N LEU A 336 -14.07 9.21 -0.57
CA LEU A 336 -15.48 8.91 -0.30
C LEU A 336 -15.63 8.10 1.00
N SER A 337 -14.79 7.07 1.18
CA SER A 337 -14.76 6.28 2.42
C SER A 337 -14.43 7.15 3.62
N PHE A 338 -13.44 8.04 3.50
CA PHE A 338 -13.06 8.99 4.53
C PHE A 338 -14.22 9.90 4.95
N GLU A 339 -14.91 10.54 3.98
CA GLU A 339 -16.03 11.43 4.29
C GLU A 339 -17.22 10.68 4.90
N ARG A 340 -17.53 9.46 4.43
CA ARG A 340 -18.60 8.63 5.03
C ARG A 340 -18.29 8.29 6.49
N ILE A 341 -17.08 7.82 6.77
CA ILE A 341 -16.67 7.51 8.15
C ILE A 341 -16.76 8.76 9.02
N LYS A 342 -16.26 9.89 8.54
CA LYS A 342 -16.30 11.15 9.28
C LYS A 342 -17.74 11.56 9.62
N LEU A 343 -18.67 11.49 8.67
CA LEU A 343 -20.08 11.82 8.89
C LEU A 343 -20.71 10.92 9.97
N GLU A 344 -20.44 9.61 9.93
CA GLU A 344 -20.94 8.66 10.93
C GLU A 344 -20.34 8.93 12.33
N LEU A 345 -19.02 9.16 12.42
CA LEU A 345 -18.38 9.49 13.70
C LEU A 345 -18.88 10.81 14.28
N ASP A 346 -19.04 11.85 13.44
CA ASP A 346 -19.58 13.14 13.86
C ASP A 346 -21.05 13.03 14.30
N HIS A 347 -21.83 12.12 13.69
CA HIS A 347 -23.21 11.87 14.09
C HIS A 347 -23.31 11.19 15.46
N HIS A 348 -22.55 10.11 15.68
CA HIS A 348 -22.70 9.28 16.88
C HIS A 348 -21.89 9.77 18.10
N ILE A 349 -20.68 10.30 17.91
CA ILE A 349 -19.72 10.49 19.02
C ILE A 349 -19.64 11.96 19.48
N VAL A 350 -19.85 12.93 18.57
CA VAL A 350 -19.79 14.35 18.96
C VAL A 350 -20.97 14.74 19.85
N GLN A 351 -22.07 13.99 19.77
CA GLN A 351 -23.31 14.25 20.52
C GLN A 351 -23.40 13.45 21.84
N GLU A 352 -22.67 12.34 21.98
CA GLU A 352 -22.79 11.44 23.13
C GLU A 352 -21.42 11.01 23.68
N THR A 353 -21.24 11.10 25.00
CA THR A 353 -20.05 10.56 25.71
C THR A 353 -20.31 9.16 26.29
N HIS A 354 -21.40 8.53 25.89
CA HIS A 354 -21.81 7.22 26.36
C HIS A 354 -21.26 6.13 25.45
N ASP A 355 -21.00 4.97 26.04
CA ASP A 355 -20.60 3.78 25.30
C ASP A 355 -21.74 3.33 24.39
N PHE A 356 -21.42 2.96 23.14
CA PHE A 356 -22.39 2.40 22.20
C PHE A 356 -21.77 1.32 21.31
N ASP A 357 -22.62 0.51 20.69
CA ASP A 357 -22.23 -0.51 19.73
C ASP A 357 -23.37 -0.72 18.72
N GLU A 358 -23.20 -0.17 17.51
CA GLU A 358 -24.29 -0.02 16.55
C GLU A 358 -23.88 -0.41 15.13
N HIS A 359 -24.87 -0.84 14.34
CA HIS A 359 -24.70 -1.06 12.90
C HIS A 359 -25.06 0.21 12.13
N THR A 360 -24.09 0.75 11.40
CA THR A 360 -24.17 2.00 10.63
C THR A 360 -23.95 1.75 9.13
N SER A 361 -23.96 2.81 8.32
CA SER A 361 -23.71 2.67 6.88
C SER A 361 -22.28 2.25 6.54
N ILE A 362 -21.32 2.46 7.45
CA ILE A 362 -19.91 2.11 7.28
C ILE A 362 -19.55 0.73 7.84
N GLY A 363 -20.45 0.07 8.57
CA GLY A 363 -20.22 -1.21 9.21
C GLY A 363 -20.71 -1.24 10.66
N ARG A 364 -20.12 -2.09 11.50
CA ARG A 364 -20.38 -2.04 12.95
C ARG A 364 -19.42 -1.06 13.60
N LEU A 365 -19.95 -0.02 14.24
CA LEU A 365 -19.18 1.01 14.93
C LEU A 365 -19.45 0.90 16.43
N SER A 366 -18.37 0.82 17.21
CA SER A 366 -18.46 0.78 18.67
C SER A 366 -17.56 1.84 19.28
N PHE A 367 -17.99 2.40 20.41
CA PHE A 367 -17.26 3.39 21.18
C PHE A 367 -17.27 3.03 22.66
N ARG A 368 -16.12 3.19 23.32
CA ARG A 368 -15.98 3.10 24.78
C ARG A 368 -15.21 4.31 25.30
N CYS A 369 -15.71 4.93 26.36
CA CYS A 369 -15.08 6.08 27.01
C CYS A 369 -14.60 5.71 28.41
N PHE A 370 -13.28 5.77 28.65
CA PHE A 370 -12.71 5.55 29.98
C PHE A 370 -12.42 6.90 30.64
N PHE A 371 -13.07 7.16 31.77
CA PHE A 371 -12.95 8.38 32.58
C PHE A 371 -11.62 8.46 33.36
N GLN A 372 -10.50 8.13 32.70
CA GLN A 372 -9.16 8.43 33.19
C GLN A 372 -8.62 9.63 32.42
N GLN A 373 -8.48 10.73 33.15
CA GLN A 373 -7.96 11.99 32.68
C GLN A 373 -6.45 11.87 32.40
N MET A 374 -6.05 12.03 31.15
CA MET A 374 -4.64 12.06 30.74
C MET A 374 -4.19 13.46 30.32
N PRO A 375 -2.98 13.89 30.72
CA PRO A 375 -2.42 15.15 30.29
C PRO A 375 -2.22 15.11 28.78
N THR A 376 -2.78 16.09 28.10
CA THR A 376 -2.49 16.30 26.68
C THR A 376 -1.14 17.00 26.56
N GLY A 377 -0.35 16.70 25.53
CA GLY A 377 0.90 17.42 25.25
C GLY A 377 0.70 18.91 24.89
N SER A 378 -0.51 19.43 25.02
CA SER A 378 -0.91 20.82 24.77
C SER A 378 -1.38 21.48 26.09
N ARG A 379 -1.43 22.82 26.13
CA ARG A 379 -1.93 23.59 27.29
C ARG A 379 -3.43 23.34 27.62
N GLN A 380 -4.10 22.44 26.90
CA GLN A 380 -5.56 22.22 26.95
C GLN A 380 -5.90 20.92 27.67
N GLY A 381 -5.82 20.95 29.00
CA GLY A 381 -6.62 20.10 29.88
C GLY A 381 -6.38 18.58 29.79
N MET A 382 -7.02 17.90 30.72
CA MET A 382 -7.07 16.45 30.78
C MET A 382 -8.13 15.90 29.81
N LYS A 383 -7.87 14.77 29.15
CA LYS A 383 -8.82 14.09 28.27
C LYS A 383 -9.09 12.65 28.70
N ASN A 384 -10.30 12.18 28.47
CA ASN A 384 -10.67 10.77 28.65
C ASN A 384 -10.01 9.92 27.56
N ILE A 385 -9.79 8.64 27.86
CA ILE A 385 -9.31 7.69 26.86
C ILE A 385 -10.50 7.21 26.04
N TRP A 386 -10.41 7.37 24.72
CA TRP A 386 -11.41 6.84 23.79
C TRP A 386 -10.90 5.52 23.21
N LEU A 387 -11.79 4.53 23.12
CA LEU A 387 -11.59 3.34 22.31
C LEU A 387 -12.67 3.31 21.23
N LEU A 388 -12.24 3.35 19.98
CA LEU A 388 -13.11 3.17 18.82
C LEU A 388 -12.93 1.76 18.27
N SER A 389 -14.00 1.13 17.81
CA SER A 389 -13.93 -0.11 17.04
C SER A 389 -14.74 0.05 15.77
N LEU A 390 -14.17 -0.34 14.64
CA LEU A 390 -14.86 -0.39 13.37
C LEU A 390 -14.68 -1.75 12.72
N GLU A 391 -15.80 -2.42 12.44
CA GLU A 391 -15.88 -3.57 11.54
C GLU A 391 -16.40 -3.07 10.18
N PRO A 392 -15.53 -2.67 9.25
CA PRO A 392 -15.96 -1.98 8.04
C PRO A 392 -16.73 -2.90 7.08
N ASN A 393 -17.71 -2.32 6.38
CA ASN A 393 -18.30 -2.92 5.17
C ASN A 393 -17.23 -3.04 4.06
N THR A 394 -17.45 -3.93 3.09
CA THR A 394 -16.47 -4.21 2.01
C THR A 394 -16.12 -2.98 1.15
N ASN A 395 -17.03 -2.01 1.08
CA ASN A 395 -16.88 -0.77 0.32
C ASN A 395 -16.13 0.35 1.06
N ILE A 396 -15.63 0.10 2.28
CA ILE A 396 -14.90 1.08 3.08
C ILE A 396 -13.40 0.81 3.01
N ILE A 397 -12.66 1.78 2.46
CA ILE A 397 -11.22 1.68 2.21
C ILE A 397 -10.44 2.56 3.18
N ALA A 398 -9.29 2.05 3.65
CA ALA A 398 -8.36 2.75 4.53
C ALA A 398 -9.02 3.46 5.75
N PRO A 399 -9.88 2.77 6.53
CA PRO A 399 -10.63 3.38 7.63
C PRO A 399 -9.74 3.99 8.72
N ASN A 400 -8.51 3.47 8.86
CA ASN A 400 -7.52 3.97 9.81
C ASN A 400 -7.21 5.46 9.63
N LYS A 401 -7.24 5.98 8.40
CA LYS A 401 -6.96 7.40 8.14
C LYS A 401 -8.05 8.30 8.73
N ALA A 402 -9.32 7.91 8.57
CA ALA A 402 -10.46 8.66 9.08
C ALA A 402 -10.54 8.59 10.61
N LEU A 403 -10.39 7.39 11.19
CA LEU A 403 -10.41 7.18 12.64
C LEU A 403 -9.28 7.95 13.35
N LEU A 404 -8.06 7.89 12.81
CA LEU A 404 -6.92 8.63 13.36
C LEU A 404 -7.12 10.15 13.27
N ASN A 405 -7.68 10.64 12.15
CA ASN A 405 -7.99 12.06 11.98
C ASN A 405 -9.06 12.52 12.98
N PHE A 406 -10.12 11.73 13.14
CA PHE A 406 -11.20 11.99 14.09
C PHE A 406 -10.67 12.05 15.53
N LEU A 407 -9.94 11.02 15.99
CA LEU A 407 -9.32 11.01 17.32
C LEU A 407 -8.42 12.22 17.53
N LYS A 408 -7.66 12.60 16.50
CA LYS A 408 -6.77 13.75 16.58
C LYS A 408 -7.52 15.06 16.79
N ASN A 409 -8.58 15.28 16.04
CA ASN A 409 -9.30 16.55 16.06
C ASN A 409 -10.25 16.67 17.26
N GLN A 410 -10.90 15.57 17.65
CA GLN A 410 -11.94 15.60 18.70
C GLN A 410 -11.37 15.31 20.08
N ASN A 411 -10.31 14.50 20.19
CA ASN A 411 -9.76 14.07 21.48
C ASN A 411 -8.24 14.20 21.59
N ASN A 412 -7.61 15.11 20.83
CA ASN A 412 -6.16 15.33 20.85
C ASN A 412 -5.33 14.03 20.67
N GLY A 413 -5.90 13.02 20.01
CA GLY A 413 -5.28 11.70 19.83
C GLY A 413 -5.19 10.84 21.08
N VAL A 414 -5.92 11.17 22.16
CA VAL A 414 -5.92 10.41 23.42
C VAL A 414 -6.87 9.22 23.29
N GLY A 415 -6.39 8.14 22.67
CA GLY A 415 -7.22 6.96 22.48
C GLY A 415 -6.57 5.88 21.64
N LEU A 416 -7.28 4.78 21.50
CA LEU A 416 -6.95 3.65 20.65
C LEU A 416 -8.09 3.41 19.67
N PHE A 417 -7.80 2.72 18.57
CA PHE A 417 -8.86 2.20 17.71
C PHE A 417 -8.53 0.82 17.17
N LEU A 418 -9.56 -0.02 17.10
CA LEU A 418 -9.56 -1.37 16.55
C LEU A 418 -10.24 -1.34 15.18
N ILE A 419 -9.60 -1.96 14.19
CA ILE A 419 -10.22 -2.28 12.90
C ILE A 419 -10.29 -3.79 12.78
N ALA A 420 -11.50 -4.33 12.66
CA ALA A 420 -11.76 -5.76 12.50
C ALA A 420 -12.25 -6.04 11.08
N ASN A 421 -11.37 -6.51 10.21
CA ASN A 421 -11.73 -6.84 8.83
C ASN A 421 -12.28 -8.28 8.75
N LYS A 422 -13.60 -8.40 8.66
CA LYS A 422 -14.28 -9.71 8.58
C LYS A 422 -13.99 -10.49 7.31
N GLN A 423 -13.75 -9.80 6.19
CA GLN A 423 -13.47 -10.45 4.89
C GLN A 423 -12.18 -11.28 4.96
N HIS A 424 -11.15 -10.75 5.62
CA HIS A 424 -9.86 -11.45 5.77
C HIS A 424 -9.65 -12.04 7.17
N GLY A 425 -10.59 -11.82 8.10
CA GLY A 425 -10.47 -12.22 9.49
C GLY A 425 -9.24 -11.62 10.19
N THR A 426 -8.82 -10.42 9.80
CA THR A 426 -7.66 -9.73 10.35
C THR A 426 -8.07 -8.61 11.30
N HIS A 427 -7.24 -8.35 12.30
CA HIS A 427 -7.42 -7.22 13.22
C HIS A 427 -6.19 -6.31 13.19
N ALA A 428 -6.42 -5.02 13.39
CA ALA A 428 -5.36 -4.06 13.60
C ALA A 428 -5.76 -3.08 14.70
N ILE A 429 -4.89 -2.92 15.69
CA ILE A 429 -5.09 -1.95 16.78
C ILE A 429 -4.07 -0.84 16.58
N PHE A 430 -4.54 0.39 16.64
CA PHE A 430 -3.73 1.58 16.45
C PHE A 430 -3.78 2.48 17.67
N LYS A 431 -2.64 3.11 17.93
CA LYS A 431 -2.47 4.13 18.96
C LYS A 431 -2.71 5.52 18.37
N GLY A 432 -3.56 6.32 19.00
CA GLY A 432 -3.63 7.75 18.72
C GLY A 432 -2.36 8.48 19.16
N HIS A 433 -1.95 9.51 18.43
CA HIS A 433 -0.69 10.24 18.67
C HIS A 433 -0.58 10.85 20.09
N GLY A 434 -1.71 11.17 20.73
CA GLY A 434 -1.76 11.70 22.10
C GLY A 434 -1.74 10.63 23.19
N PHE A 435 -1.80 9.34 22.83
CA PHE A 435 -1.80 8.25 23.81
C PHE A 435 -0.36 7.94 24.29
N PRO A 436 -0.10 7.80 25.61
CA PRO A 436 1.24 7.59 26.15
C PRO A 436 1.92 6.31 25.64
N TYR A 437 3.19 6.44 25.24
CA TYR A 437 3.98 5.31 24.74
C TYR A 437 4.10 4.17 25.76
N GLU A 438 4.40 4.47 27.04
CA GLU A 438 4.55 3.45 28.08
C GLU A 438 3.26 2.65 28.31
N ARG A 439 2.09 3.28 28.17
CA ARG A 439 0.80 2.58 28.25
C ARG A 439 0.58 1.71 27.03
N TRP A 440 0.87 2.24 25.85
CA TRP A 440 0.76 1.50 24.60
C TRP A 440 1.61 0.23 24.62
N LYS A 441 2.86 0.34 25.07
CA LYS A 441 3.76 -0.80 25.24
C LYS A 441 3.16 -1.89 26.14
N ARG A 442 2.63 -1.52 27.31
CA ARG A 442 2.00 -2.48 28.23
C ARG A 442 0.75 -3.13 27.65
N ILE A 443 -0.05 -2.39 26.89
CA ILE A 443 -1.23 -2.95 26.19
C ILE A 443 -0.77 -3.97 25.13
N VAL A 444 0.21 -3.63 24.30
CA VAL A 444 0.79 -4.55 23.31
C VAL A 444 1.34 -5.81 23.98
N ASP A 445 2.07 -5.68 25.07
CA ASP A 445 2.63 -6.82 25.80
C ASP A 445 1.51 -7.70 26.39
N ARG A 446 0.42 -7.11 26.91
CA ARG A 446 -0.76 -7.86 27.38
C ARG A 446 -1.50 -8.58 26.25
N LEU A 447 -1.62 -7.97 25.08
CA LEU A 447 -2.22 -8.61 23.89
C LEU A 447 -1.41 -9.86 23.49
N GLN A 448 -0.09 -9.74 23.43
CA GLN A 448 0.80 -10.86 23.13
C GLN A 448 0.82 -11.92 24.24
N GLN A 449 0.62 -11.54 25.50
CA GLN A 449 0.45 -12.52 26.59
C GLN A 449 -0.87 -13.29 26.50
N ALA A 450 -1.95 -12.62 26.09
CA ALA A 450 -3.29 -13.22 26.00
C ALA A 450 -3.44 -14.16 24.81
N GLU A 451 -2.91 -13.79 23.63
CA GLU A 451 -3.12 -14.53 22.38
C GLU A 451 -1.83 -14.91 21.64
N GLY A 452 -0.67 -14.66 22.25
CA GLY A 452 0.65 -15.04 21.73
C GLY A 452 1.23 -14.07 20.68
N ASP A 453 2.53 -14.23 20.45
CA ASP A 453 3.31 -13.52 19.43
C ASP A 453 3.45 -14.40 18.17
N VAL A 454 3.14 -13.84 16.99
CA VAL A 454 3.28 -14.54 15.69
C VAL A 454 4.71 -15.03 15.47
N ASP A 455 5.70 -14.27 15.92
CA ASP A 455 7.12 -14.56 15.69
C ASP A 455 7.73 -15.46 16.79
N SER A 456 6.91 -15.95 17.73
CA SER A 456 7.34 -16.88 18.77
C SER A 456 7.72 -18.24 18.17
N PRO A 457 8.97 -18.71 18.34
CA PRO A 457 9.42 -19.99 17.78
C PRO A 457 8.84 -21.21 18.51
N CYS A 458 8.25 -21.03 19.70
CA CYS A 458 7.74 -22.12 20.53
C CYS A 458 6.22 -22.31 20.42
N LEU A 459 5.47 -21.22 20.21
CA LEU A 459 4.00 -21.18 20.08
C LEU A 459 3.61 -19.93 19.29
N PRO A 460 3.42 -20.00 17.97
CA PRO A 460 3.02 -18.84 17.17
C PRO A 460 1.61 -18.41 17.57
N GLY A 461 1.47 -17.14 17.95
CA GLY A 461 0.21 -16.55 18.36
C GLY A 461 -0.43 -15.63 17.33
N CYS A 462 -1.35 -14.78 17.78
CA CYS A 462 -2.16 -13.92 16.92
C CYS A 462 -1.44 -12.63 16.50
N TRP A 463 -0.62 -12.03 17.37
CA TRP A 463 -0.21 -10.63 17.21
C TRP A 463 1.23 -10.47 16.75
N HIS A 464 1.43 -9.80 15.62
CA HIS A 464 2.73 -9.36 15.13
C HIS A 464 3.03 -7.95 15.64
N LYS A 465 4.11 -7.85 16.42
CA LYS A 465 4.62 -6.60 16.97
C LYS A 465 5.69 -6.02 16.04
N VAL A 466 5.49 -4.76 15.64
CA VAL A 466 6.47 -4.02 14.83
C VAL A 466 7.27 -3.10 15.74
N THR A 467 8.61 -3.19 15.65
CA THR A 467 9.54 -2.29 16.34
C THR A 467 10.51 -1.66 15.36
N ASP A 468 10.96 -0.44 15.64
CA ASP A 468 12.07 0.19 14.90
C ASP A 468 13.45 -0.40 15.30
N GLU A 469 14.53 0.12 14.71
CA GLU A 469 15.91 -0.32 14.97
C GLU A 469 16.34 -0.09 16.43
N GLN A 470 15.65 0.81 17.15
CA GLN A 470 15.86 1.15 18.55
C GLN A 470 14.98 0.32 19.50
N GLY A 471 14.11 -0.55 18.97
CA GLY A 471 13.18 -1.36 19.74
C GLY A 471 11.93 -0.59 20.21
N ILE A 472 11.69 0.62 19.68
CA ILE A 472 10.48 1.39 19.96
C ILE A 472 9.32 0.77 19.19
N TYR A 473 8.19 0.61 19.86
CA TYR A 473 7.01 -0.03 19.29
C TYR A 473 6.36 0.93 18.31
N ALA A 474 5.99 0.43 17.13
CA ALA A 474 5.18 1.17 16.19
C ALA A 474 3.84 1.58 16.82
N GLU A 475 3.18 2.59 16.26
CA GLU A 475 1.86 3.06 16.73
C GLU A 475 0.70 2.11 16.35
N TYR A 476 1.01 0.84 16.04
CA TYR A 476 0.04 -0.18 15.69
C TYR A 476 0.58 -1.59 15.96
N ILE A 477 -0.34 -2.55 16.06
CA ILE A 477 -0.08 -3.99 16.14
C ILE A 477 -1.07 -4.73 15.23
N LEU A 478 -0.61 -5.80 14.57
CA LEU A 478 -1.35 -6.47 13.50
C LEU A 478 -1.64 -7.92 13.83
N ASN A 479 -2.84 -8.40 13.52
CA ASN A 479 -3.21 -9.81 13.52
C ASN A 479 -3.43 -10.27 12.07
N GLY A 480 -2.38 -10.82 11.48
CA GLY A 480 -2.37 -11.29 10.09
C GLY A 480 -2.37 -10.16 9.04
N ASN A 481 -2.25 -10.55 7.78
CA ASN A 481 -2.43 -9.67 6.63
C ASN A 481 -3.08 -10.45 5.47
N LYS A 482 -3.43 -9.78 4.38
CA LYS A 482 -4.09 -10.43 3.23
C LYS A 482 -3.24 -11.53 2.58
N ALA A 483 -1.91 -11.43 2.64
CA ALA A 483 -0.97 -12.38 2.06
C ALA A 483 -0.70 -13.62 2.93
N HIS A 484 -0.85 -13.51 4.25
CA HIS A 484 -0.53 -14.56 5.22
C HIS A 484 -1.75 -14.86 6.09
N GLN A 485 -2.57 -15.81 5.62
CA GLN A 485 -3.84 -16.22 6.24
C GLN A 485 -3.70 -17.43 7.18
N TYR A 486 -2.48 -17.97 7.34
CA TYR A 486 -2.20 -19.02 8.32
C TYR A 486 -2.10 -18.51 9.77
N VAL A 487 -2.02 -17.19 9.97
CA VAL A 487 -1.93 -16.60 11.31
C VAL A 487 -3.25 -16.86 12.05
N PRO A 488 -3.22 -17.39 13.30
CA PRO A 488 -4.43 -17.57 14.09
C PRO A 488 -5.21 -16.25 14.20
N LYS A 489 -6.54 -16.33 14.01
CA LYS A 489 -7.42 -15.16 14.08
C LYS A 489 -7.62 -14.76 15.54
N SER A 490 -7.38 -13.49 15.84
CA SER A 490 -7.65 -12.92 17.16
C SER A 490 -9.15 -13.01 17.49
N ARG A 491 -9.46 -13.28 18.76
CA ARG A 491 -10.80 -13.23 19.33
C ARG A 491 -11.05 -11.91 20.07
N ILE A 492 -10.09 -10.98 20.04
CA ILE A 492 -10.20 -9.70 20.74
C ILE A 492 -11.18 -8.80 19.99
N ASP A 493 -12.32 -8.60 20.63
CA ASP A 493 -13.30 -7.59 20.29
C ASP A 493 -13.08 -6.30 21.09
N VAL A 494 -13.97 -5.32 20.89
CA VAL A 494 -13.91 -4.02 21.56
C VAL A 494 -14.02 -4.12 23.08
N ASP A 495 -14.82 -5.06 23.59
CA ASP A 495 -15.05 -5.22 25.01
C ASP A 495 -13.84 -5.89 25.69
N THR A 496 -13.28 -6.93 25.06
CA THR A 496 -12.05 -7.59 25.52
C THR A 496 -10.88 -6.60 25.53
N LEU A 497 -10.72 -5.80 24.46
CA LEU A 497 -9.71 -4.75 24.43
C LEU A 497 -9.98 -3.68 25.50
N GLY A 498 -11.24 -3.34 25.74
CA GLY A 498 -11.65 -2.43 26.82
C GLY A 498 -11.25 -2.94 28.21
N GLU A 499 -11.40 -4.24 28.48
CA GLU A 499 -10.95 -4.85 29.74
C GLU A 499 -9.42 -4.85 29.88
N ILE A 500 -8.68 -5.12 28.80
CA ILE A 500 -7.20 -5.02 28.80
C ILE A 500 -6.77 -3.57 29.12
N ILE A 501 -7.44 -2.57 28.55
CA ILE A 501 -7.21 -1.17 28.86
C ILE A 501 -7.52 -0.91 30.34
N LYS A 502 -8.70 -1.30 30.85
CA LYS A 502 -9.06 -1.12 32.28
C LYS A 502 -8.02 -1.74 33.21
N GLN A 503 -7.49 -2.92 32.90
CA GLN A 503 -6.43 -3.54 33.68
C GLN A 503 -5.13 -2.71 33.69
N ASP A 504 -4.76 -2.07 32.57
CA ASP A 504 -3.62 -1.12 32.55
C ASP A 504 -3.91 0.18 33.33
N LEU A 505 -5.16 0.65 33.28
CA LEU A 505 -5.60 1.89 33.90
C LEU A 505 -5.71 1.77 35.42
N TYR A 506 -6.24 0.66 35.92
CA TYR A 506 -6.67 0.48 37.31
C TYR A 506 -5.99 -0.68 38.05
N GLY A 507 -5.36 -1.63 37.33
CA GLY A 507 -4.88 -2.90 37.88
C GLY A 507 -3.62 -2.87 38.77
N ASN A 508 -3.07 -1.68 39.05
CA ASN A 508 -1.94 -1.51 39.98
C ASN A 508 -2.32 -0.80 41.30
N LYS A 509 -3.61 -0.75 41.65
CA LYS A 509 -4.03 -0.40 43.02
C LYS A 509 -4.21 -1.68 43.83
N ILE A 510 -3.12 -2.16 44.43
CA ILE A 510 -3.13 -2.96 45.66
C ILE A 510 -2.38 -2.16 46.71
#